data_AF-F6ZU29-F1
#
_entry.id   AF-F6ZU29-F1
#
_cell.length_a   1.000
_cell.length_b   1.000
_cell.length_c   1.000
_cell.angle_alpha   90.00
_cell.angle_beta   90.00
_cell.angle_gamma   90.00
#
_symmetry.space_group_name_H-M   'P 1'
#
loop_
_entity.id
_entity.type
_entity.pdbx_description
1 polymer ?
#
loop_
_entity_poly.entity_id
_entity_poly.type
_entity_poly.pdbx_seq_one_letter_code
_entity_poly.pdbx_strand_id
1 'polypeptide(L)'
;EIVDLLDPAMNPDLDSEEEVTKEFCDWVTDLGGESNNVEESTIMSLFASGYETKPALSVPIHVVELSSVPAELRESAGLSPRGSAKKSYPSSATPTATVTKQNTVQPEYEPSWVKIKYGAWYLEPKTWRVRAEDEVLEDPEEVAKREMSESKQKSTEMDNQLAPLHGARAFRTFLERNNRRKPEFMNK
;
A
#
# COMPACT_ATOMS: atom_id res chain seq x y z
N GLU A 1 59.98 6.39 26.48
CA GLU A 1 59.58 7.13 25.27
C GLU A 1 59.11 6.08 24.28
N ILE A 2 57.88 6.04 23.80
CA ILE A 2 56.99 7.12 23.39
C ILE A 2 55.56 6.78 23.86
N VAL A 3 54.94 7.74 24.53
CA VAL A 3 53.51 7.82 24.82
C VAL A 3 52.91 8.67 23.70
N ASP A 4 52.19 8.04 22.79
CA ASP A 4 51.20 8.68 21.91
C ASP A 4 49.88 7.98 22.26
N LEU A 5 49.06 8.46 23.20
CA LEU A 5 48.11 9.58 23.02
C LEU A 5 47.50 9.57 21.62
N LEU A 6 46.65 8.56 21.37
CA LEU A 6 45.62 8.66 20.34
C LEU A 6 44.28 8.92 21.05
N ASP A 7 43.75 10.09 20.76
CA ASP A 7 42.54 10.68 21.31
C ASP A 7 41.31 9.75 21.25
N PRO A 8 40.39 9.83 22.22
CA PRO A 8 39.05 9.25 22.10
C PRO A 8 38.25 10.11 21.12
N ALA A 9 38.45 9.87 19.83
CA ALA A 9 37.57 10.39 18.78
C ALA A 9 36.18 9.74 18.94
N MET A 10 35.36 10.37 19.77
CA MET A 10 33.98 10.77 19.47
C MET A 10 33.39 10.01 18.26
N ASN A 11 32.69 8.90 18.53
CA ASN A 11 31.81 8.26 17.56
C ASN A 11 30.64 9.23 17.29
N PRO A 12 30.52 9.81 16.09
CA PRO A 12 29.46 10.78 15.80
C PRO A 12 28.08 10.14 15.60
N ASP A 13 27.97 8.81 15.64
CA ASP A 13 26.71 8.09 15.39
C ASP A 13 25.93 7.73 16.67
N LEU A 14 26.59 7.68 17.84
CA LEU A 14 25.94 7.29 19.10
C LEU A 14 24.97 8.35 19.62
N ASP A 15 25.30 9.64 19.45
CA ASP A 15 24.45 10.75 19.88
C ASP A 15 23.07 10.71 19.17
N SER A 16 23.03 10.21 17.94
CA SER A 16 21.79 10.08 17.16
C SER A 16 20.89 8.94 17.65
N GLU A 17 21.48 7.83 18.10
CA GLU A 17 20.73 6.68 18.59
C GLU A 17 20.11 6.99 19.97
N GLU A 18 20.85 7.71 20.82
CA GLU A 18 20.39 8.25 22.11
C GLU A 18 19.21 9.20 21.92
N GLU A 19 19.32 10.16 21.00
CA GLU A 19 18.24 11.10 20.68
C GLU A 19 16.98 10.38 20.18
N VAL A 20 17.14 9.44 19.24
CA VAL A 20 16.02 8.66 18.68
C VAL A 20 15.35 7.76 19.73
N THR A 21 16.13 7.15 20.62
CA THR A 21 15.59 6.28 21.68
C THR A 21 14.82 7.10 22.71
N LYS A 22 15.31 8.31 23.01
CA LYS A 22 14.61 9.24 23.88
C LYS A 22 13.30 9.74 23.27
N GLU A 23 13.31 10.16 21.99
CA GLU A 23 12.10 10.57 21.28
C GLU A 23 11.05 9.46 21.26
N PHE A 24 11.48 8.21 21.08
CA PHE A 24 10.61 7.05 21.17
C PHE A 24 10.00 6.88 22.57
N CYS A 25 10.80 6.94 23.64
CA CYS A 25 10.32 6.83 25.02
C CYS A 25 9.36 7.96 25.40
N ASP A 26 9.62 9.19 24.94
CA ASP A 26 8.75 10.35 25.14
C ASP A 26 7.41 10.13 24.43
N TRP A 27 7.42 9.63 23.18
CA TRP A 27 6.20 9.28 22.45
C TRP A 27 5.40 8.15 23.11
N VAL A 28 6.06 7.13 23.65
CA VAL A 28 5.39 6.03 24.38
C VAL A 28 4.74 6.57 25.66
N THR A 29 5.40 7.50 26.35
CA THR A 29 4.85 8.18 27.53
C THR A 29 3.60 8.97 27.18
N ASP A 30 3.63 9.75 26.10
CA ASP A 30 2.49 10.53 25.60
C ASP A 30 1.28 9.64 25.22
N LEU A 31 1.53 8.40 24.78
CA LEU A 31 0.50 7.42 24.46
C LEU A 31 -0.15 6.77 25.70
N GLY A 32 0.25 7.17 26.91
CA GLY A 32 -0.20 6.57 28.18
C GLY A 32 0.58 5.31 28.57
N GLY A 33 1.78 5.16 28.00
CA GLY A 33 2.69 4.05 28.26
C GLY A 33 3.45 4.14 29.59
N GLU A 34 3.22 5.16 30.41
CA GLU A 34 3.85 5.38 31.73
C GLU A 34 3.73 4.21 32.72
N SER A 35 2.78 3.28 32.48
CA SER A 35 2.60 2.05 33.26
C SER A 35 3.44 0.87 32.77
N ASN A 36 4.06 0.96 31.59
CA ASN A 36 4.94 -0.04 31.05
C ASN A 36 6.38 0.29 31.48
N ASN A 37 7.11 -0.69 32.02
CA ASN A 37 8.50 -0.54 32.46
C ASN A 37 9.48 -0.45 31.27
N VAL A 38 9.24 0.51 30.38
CA VAL A 38 10.04 0.74 29.17
C VAL A 38 11.15 1.71 29.53
N GLU A 39 12.31 1.18 29.87
CA GLU A 39 13.50 1.95 30.20
C GLU A 39 14.34 2.21 28.95
N GLU A 40 14.73 3.48 28.74
CA GLU A 40 15.55 3.96 27.62
C GLU A 40 16.85 3.14 27.46
N SER A 41 17.50 2.80 28.58
CA SER A 41 18.72 1.99 28.62
C SER A 41 18.51 0.56 28.10
N THR A 42 17.32 -0.02 28.34
CA THR A 42 16.98 -1.36 27.86
C THR A 42 16.81 -1.35 26.35
N ILE A 43 16.14 -0.34 25.79
CA ILE A 43 15.95 -0.20 24.35
C ILE A 43 17.30 0.03 23.67
N MET A 44 18.12 0.93 24.21
CA MET A 44 19.47 1.19 23.68
C MET A 44 20.32 -0.08 23.60
N SER A 45 20.23 -0.95 24.62
CA SER A 45 20.99 -2.20 24.66
C SER A 45 20.59 -3.21 23.58
N LEU A 46 19.35 -3.15 23.08
CA LEU A 46 18.88 -4.00 21.98
C LEU A 46 19.54 -3.63 20.65
N PHE A 47 19.95 -2.36 20.49
CA PHE A 47 20.66 -1.87 19.31
C PHE A 47 22.19 -2.01 19.45
N ALA A 48 22.72 -1.89 20.67
CA ALA A 48 24.16 -2.00 20.95
C ALA A 48 24.73 -3.41 20.75
N SER A 49 23.88 -4.44 20.83
CA SER A 49 24.28 -5.81 20.51
C SER A 49 23.77 -6.14 19.11
N GLY A 50 24.67 -6.57 18.22
CA GLY A 50 24.33 -7.00 16.87
C GLY A 50 23.39 -8.21 16.90
N TYR A 51 22.10 -7.95 17.11
CA TYR A 51 21.00 -8.88 16.90
C TYR A 51 20.90 -9.11 15.39
N GLU A 52 21.89 -9.83 14.88
CA GLU A 52 21.87 -10.37 13.55
C GLU A 52 20.77 -11.43 13.55
N THR A 53 19.58 -11.04 13.08
CA THR A 53 18.46 -11.95 12.96
C THR A 53 18.87 -13.05 12.00
N LYS A 54 19.25 -14.21 12.55
CA LYS A 54 19.48 -15.40 11.74
C LYS A 54 18.22 -15.61 10.90
N PRO A 55 18.33 -15.75 9.57
CA PRO A 55 17.20 -16.12 8.74
C PRO A 55 16.54 -17.35 9.37
N ALA A 56 15.21 -17.33 9.53
CA ALA A 56 14.47 -18.36 10.25
C ALA A 56 14.66 -19.79 9.67
N LEU A 57 15.29 -19.91 8.50
CA LEU A 57 15.57 -21.17 7.82
C LEU A 57 17.06 -21.28 7.53
N SER A 58 17.77 -22.01 8.39
CA SER A 58 19.14 -22.49 8.14
C SER A 58 19.19 -23.66 7.15
N VAL A 59 18.02 -24.11 6.66
CA VAL A 59 17.88 -25.26 5.77
C VAL A 59 17.64 -24.76 4.34
N PRO A 60 18.36 -25.27 3.33
CA PRO A 60 18.10 -24.92 1.94
C PRO A 60 16.65 -25.22 1.56
N ILE A 61 15.93 -24.21 1.06
CA ILE A 61 14.56 -24.39 0.58
C ILE A 61 14.63 -25.19 -0.72
N HIS A 62 14.23 -26.45 -0.67
CA HIS A 62 14.16 -27.32 -1.83
C HIS A 62 12.74 -27.26 -2.43
N VAL A 63 12.61 -26.70 -3.62
CA VAL A 63 11.34 -26.69 -4.37
C VAL A 63 11.20 -28.04 -5.05
N VAL A 64 10.19 -28.82 -4.63
CA VAL A 64 9.90 -30.14 -5.19
C VAL A 64 8.51 -30.15 -5.81
N GLU A 65 8.32 -30.95 -6.87
CA GLU A 65 6.98 -31.15 -7.43
C GLU A 65 6.01 -31.72 -6.39
N LEU A 66 4.76 -31.25 -6.41
CA LEU A 66 3.70 -31.66 -5.47
C LEU A 66 3.40 -33.17 -5.48
N SER A 67 3.74 -33.87 -6.57
CA SER A 67 3.62 -35.32 -6.71
C SER A 67 4.62 -36.10 -5.84
N SER A 68 5.76 -35.50 -5.52
CA SER A 68 6.81 -36.06 -4.66
C SER A 68 6.68 -35.69 -3.19
N VAL A 69 5.70 -34.85 -2.83
CA VAL A 69 5.38 -34.53 -1.43
C VAL A 69 4.40 -35.58 -0.89
N PRO A 70 4.65 -36.17 0.30
CA PRO A 70 3.73 -37.12 0.95
C PRO A 70 2.30 -36.59 1.06
N ALA A 71 1.31 -37.46 0.90
CA ALA A 71 -0.12 -37.09 0.86
C ALA A 71 -0.58 -36.33 2.12
N GLU A 72 -0.07 -36.71 3.29
CA GLU A 72 -0.37 -36.08 4.59
C GLU A 72 0.04 -34.60 4.63
N LEU A 73 1.13 -34.22 3.94
CA LEU A 73 1.60 -32.84 3.86
C LEU A 73 0.86 -32.03 2.78
N ARG A 74 0.22 -32.70 1.82
CA ARG A 74 -0.58 -32.05 0.76
C ARG A 74 -1.93 -31.59 1.29
N GLU A 75 -2.50 -32.32 2.25
CA GLU A 75 -3.77 -31.98 2.90
C GLU A 75 -3.63 -30.78 3.84
N SER A 76 -2.55 -30.69 4.61
CA SER A 76 -2.29 -29.56 5.50
C SER A 76 -2.01 -28.25 4.74
N ALA A 77 -1.47 -28.34 3.52
CA ALA A 77 -1.34 -27.22 2.60
C ALA A 77 -2.67 -26.84 1.88
N GLY A 78 -3.76 -27.57 2.11
CA GLY A 78 -5.06 -27.34 1.47
C GLY A 78 -5.11 -27.73 -0.01
N LEU A 79 -4.12 -28.46 -0.51
CA LEU A 79 -3.95 -28.80 -1.94
C LEU A 79 -4.17 -30.30 -2.18
N SER A 80 -5.35 -30.79 -1.78
CA SER A 80 -5.79 -32.14 -2.12
C SER A 80 -6.03 -32.23 -3.64
N PRO A 81 -5.41 -33.16 -4.38
CA PRO A 81 -5.71 -33.36 -5.79
C PRO A 81 -7.13 -33.92 -5.92
N ARG A 82 -8.12 -33.05 -6.11
CA ARG A 82 -9.47 -33.45 -6.47
C ARG A 82 -9.44 -34.07 -7.86
N GLY A 83 -9.33 -35.39 -7.91
CA GLY A 83 -9.56 -36.24 -9.07
C GLY A 83 -8.69 -35.91 -10.28
N SER A 84 -7.59 -36.63 -10.44
CA SER A 84 -6.93 -36.77 -11.74
C SER A 84 -7.93 -37.41 -12.73
N ALA A 85 -8.64 -36.58 -13.48
CA ALA A 85 -9.35 -37.00 -14.68
C ALA A 85 -8.29 -37.53 -15.66
N LYS A 86 -8.17 -38.86 -15.72
CA LYS A 86 -7.35 -39.58 -16.69
C LYS A 86 -7.82 -39.17 -18.08
N LYS A 87 -7.03 -38.36 -18.80
CA LYS A 87 -7.19 -38.18 -20.25
C LYS A 87 -6.68 -39.45 -20.93
N SER A 88 -7.58 -40.33 -21.39
CA SER A 88 -7.24 -41.32 -22.42
C SER A 88 -7.74 -40.82 -23.76
N TYR A 89 -6.85 -40.79 -24.75
CA TYR A 89 -7.17 -40.53 -26.15
C TYR A 89 -7.70 -41.83 -26.79
N PRO A 90 -8.71 -41.82 -27.68
CA PRO A 90 -9.17 -43.03 -28.33
C PRO A 90 -8.41 -43.27 -29.64
N SER A 91 -7.98 -44.51 -29.89
CA SER A 91 -7.87 -45.00 -31.26
C SER A 91 -8.06 -46.53 -31.35
N SER A 92 -9.04 -46.88 -32.19
CA SER A 92 -9.27 -48.13 -32.92
C SER A 92 -9.95 -49.33 -32.22
N ALA A 93 -10.97 -49.81 -32.95
CA ALA A 93 -11.66 -51.11 -32.93
C ALA A 93 -12.84 -51.33 -31.95
N THR A 94 -14.05 -51.31 -32.53
CA THR A 94 -15.36 -51.82 -32.04
C THR A 94 -15.41 -53.35 -31.87
N PRO A 95 -16.50 -53.97 -31.35
CA PRO A 95 -17.70 -53.45 -30.67
C PRO A 95 -17.96 -54.17 -29.31
N THR A 96 -18.98 -53.76 -28.53
CA THR A 96 -20.12 -54.61 -28.08
C THR A 96 -20.90 -53.94 -26.93
N ALA A 97 -22.23 -53.91 -27.11
CA ALA A 97 -23.32 -53.86 -26.13
C ALA A 97 -23.52 -52.63 -25.20
N THR A 98 -24.57 -51.88 -25.56
CA THR A 98 -25.71 -51.46 -24.71
C THR A 98 -25.44 -50.92 -23.31
N VAL A 99 -25.83 -49.67 -23.04
CA VAL A 99 -27.10 -49.33 -22.35
C VAL A 99 -27.19 -47.80 -22.18
N THR A 100 -28.30 -47.29 -22.69
CA THR A 100 -28.86 -45.93 -22.57
C THR A 100 -28.90 -45.41 -21.13
N LYS A 101 -28.37 -44.20 -20.88
CA LYS A 101 -29.00 -43.21 -19.98
C LYS A 101 -28.76 -41.79 -20.52
N GLN A 102 -29.85 -41.09 -20.78
CA GLN A 102 -29.93 -39.75 -21.35
C GLN A 102 -29.28 -38.73 -20.39
N ASN A 103 -28.29 -38.00 -20.90
CA ASN A 103 -27.56 -36.97 -20.16
C ASN A 103 -28.17 -35.60 -20.49
N THR A 104 -28.64 -34.90 -19.46
CA THR A 104 -29.09 -33.51 -19.54
C THR A 104 -27.89 -32.65 -19.94
N VAL A 105 -27.94 -32.03 -21.12
CA VAL A 105 -26.87 -31.14 -21.62
C VAL A 105 -26.77 -29.93 -20.71
N GLN A 106 -25.77 -29.90 -19.82
CA GLN A 106 -25.33 -28.66 -19.20
C GLN A 106 -24.54 -27.85 -20.23
N PRO A 107 -24.65 -26.52 -20.25
CA PRO A 107 -23.82 -25.70 -21.12
C PRO A 107 -22.34 -25.94 -20.81
N GLU A 108 -21.57 -26.25 -21.85
CA GLU A 108 -20.12 -26.41 -21.80
C GLU A 108 -19.51 -25.15 -21.17
N TYR A 109 -18.91 -25.29 -19.99
CA TYR A 109 -18.21 -24.19 -19.33
C TYR A 109 -16.87 -23.99 -20.02
N GLU A 110 -16.74 -22.91 -20.80
CA GLU A 110 -15.44 -22.48 -21.29
C GLU A 110 -14.76 -21.57 -20.24
N PRO A 111 -13.63 -22.00 -19.65
CA PRO A 111 -12.91 -21.15 -18.71
C PRO A 111 -12.26 -19.98 -19.45
N SER A 112 -12.66 -18.75 -19.10
CA SER A 112 -11.96 -17.54 -19.54
C SER A 112 -10.63 -17.43 -18.78
N TRP A 113 -9.50 -17.60 -19.46
CA TRP A 113 -8.15 -17.42 -18.89
C TRP A 113 -7.78 -15.95 -18.64
N VAL A 114 -8.78 -15.07 -18.52
CA VAL A 114 -8.57 -13.65 -18.20
C VAL A 114 -8.21 -13.56 -16.72
N LYS A 115 -7.00 -13.09 -16.42
CA LYS A 115 -6.60 -12.84 -15.05
C LYS A 115 -7.35 -11.62 -14.52
N ILE A 116 -8.01 -11.80 -13.38
CA ILE A 116 -8.77 -10.75 -12.70
C ILE A 116 -7.96 -10.30 -11.49
N LYS A 117 -7.88 -8.99 -11.28
CA LYS A 117 -7.30 -8.40 -10.07
C LYS A 117 -8.40 -7.81 -9.20
N TYR A 118 -8.23 -7.92 -7.89
CA TYR A 118 -9.18 -7.41 -6.90
C TYR A 118 -8.45 -6.41 -6.00
N GLY A 119 -8.82 -5.12 -6.11
CA GLY A 119 -8.41 -4.06 -5.18
C GLY A 119 -6.94 -4.10 -4.71
N ALA A 120 -6.68 -3.54 -3.54
CA ALA A 120 -5.43 -3.70 -2.82
C ALA A 120 -5.72 -3.99 -1.35
N TRP A 121 -4.79 -4.66 -0.66
CA TRP A 121 -4.96 -5.10 0.74
C TRP A 121 -5.19 -3.94 1.72
N TYR A 122 -4.69 -2.75 1.37
CA TYR A 122 -4.81 -1.53 2.17
C TYR A 122 -6.11 -0.76 1.90
N LEU A 123 -6.91 -1.19 0.92
CA LEU A 123 -8.21 -0.59 0.61
C LEU A 123 -9.33 -1.39 1.26
N GLU A 124 -10.36 -0.70 1.75
CA GLU A 124 -11.53 -1.37 2.33
C GLU A 124 -12.16 -2.36 1.35
N PRO A 125 -12.56 -3.58 1.78
CA PRO A 125 -13.16 -4.60 0.89
C PRO A 125 -14.40 -4.11 0.12
N LYS A 126 -15.12 -3.11 0.65
CA LYS A 126 -16.28 -2.49 0.00
C LYS A 126 -15.93 -1.67 -1.25
N THR A 127 -14.67 -1.25 -1.37
CA THR A 127 -14.16 -0.47 -2.51
C THR A 127 -13.57 -1.36 -3.60
N TRP A 128 -13.46 -2.67 -3.36
CA TRP A 128 -12.89 -3.60 -4.31
C TRP A 128 -13.84 -3.77 -5.50
N ARG A 129 -13.33 -3.48 -6.69
CA ARG A 129 -14.01 -3.76 -7.96
C ARG A 129 -13.21 -4.78 -8.75
N VAL A 130 -13.91 -5.64 -9.47
CA VAL A 130 -13.31 -6.56 -10.45
C VAL A 130 -12.70 -5.71 -11.56
N ARG A 131 -11.40 -5.84 -11.77
CA ARG A 131 -10.67 -5.16 -12.85
C ARG A 131 -9.95 -6.18 -13.73
N ALA A 132 -9.83 -5.86 -15.02
CA ALA A 132 -9.03 -6.64 -15.96
C ALA A 132 -7.53 -6.45 -15.68
N GLU A 133 -6.68 -7.37 -16.15
CA GLU A 133 -5.23 -7.33 -15.92
C GLU A 133 -4.57 -6.02 -16.40
N ASP A 134 -5.11 -5.44 -17.47
CA ASP A 134 -4.60 -4.26 -18.17
C ASP A 134 -4.92 -2.92 -17.48
N GLU A 135 -5.85 -2.91 -16.53
CA GLU A 135 -6.24 -1.68 -15.81
C GLU A 135 -5.36 -1.48 -14.58
N VAL A 136 -4.66 -0.33 -14.52
CA VAL A 136 -3.83 0.03 -13.36
C VAL A 136 -4.73 0.48 -12.21
N LEU A 137 -4.46 -0.05 -11.01
CA LEU A 137 -5.14 0.37 -9.80
C LEU A 137 -4.52 1.67 -9.30
N GLU A 138 -5.18 2.80 -9.58
CA GLU A 138 -4.80 4.09 -8.99
C GLU A 138 -5.23 4.18 -7.52
N ASP A 139 -4.35 4.75 -6.70
CA ASP A 139 -4.61 4.99 -5.29
C ASP A 139 -5.66 6.11 -5.12
N PRO A 140 -6.74 5.89 -4.37
CA PRO A 140 -7.73 6.94 -4.08
C PRO A 140 -7.11 8.22 -3.49
N GLU A 141 -6.05 8.11 -2.68
CA GLU A 141 -5.36 9.27 -2.15
C GLU A 141 -4.59 10.03 -3.22
N GLU A 142 -3.97 9.34 -4.17
CA GLU A 142 -3.24 9.99 -5.26
C GLU A 142 -4.20 10.72 -6.19
N VAL A 143 -5.36 10.11 -6.47
CA VAL A 143 -6.45 10.77 -7.19
C VAL A 143 -6.93 12.01 -6.43
N ALA A 144 -7.18 11.89 -5.13
CA ALA A 144 -7.60 13.03 -4.31
C ALA A 144 -6.53 14.14 -4.22
N LYS A 145 -5.24 13.79 -4.15
CA LYS A 145 -4.12 14.74 -4.16
C LYS A 145 -4.02 15.45 -5.52
N ARG A 146 -4.26 14.74 -6.63
CA ARG A 146 -4.29 15.30 -7.99
C ARG A 146 -5.51 16.20 -8.20
N GLU A 147 -6.71 15.80 -7.79
CA GLU A 147 -7.90 16.65 -7.86
C GLU A 147 -7.77 17.88 -6.96
N MET A 148 -7.17 17.73 -5.78
CA MET A 148 -6.84 18.86 -4.91
C MET A 148 -5.82 19.79 -5.55
N SER A 149 -4.83 19.26 -6.28
CA SER A 149 -3.86 20.09 -7.01
C SER A 149 -4.51 20.83 -8.18
N GLU A 150 -5.39 20.19 -8.94
CA GLU A 150 -6.19 20.83 -9.99
C GLU A 150 -7.13 21.90 -9.42
N SER A 151 -7.78 21.63 -8.28
CA SER A 151 -8.63 22.60 -7.59
C SER A 151 -7.83 23.81 -7.12
N LYS A 152 -6.63 23.58 -6.57
CA LYS A 152 -5.70 24.65 -6.18
C LYS A 152 -5.23 25.45 -7.40
N GLN A 153 -4.89 24.78 -8.49
CA GLN A 153 -4.47 25.41 -9.74
C GLN A 153 -5.59 26.27 -10.34
N LYS A 154 -6.82 25.79 -10.32
CA LYS A 154 -8.00 26.54 -10.73
C LYS A 154 -8.27 27.73 -9.81
N SER A 155 -8.10 27.56 -8.50
CA SER A 155 -8.23 28.66 -7.53
C SER A 155 -7.21 29.76 -7.79
N THR A 156 -5.93 29.41 -7.99
CA THR A 156 -4.87 30.39 -8.26
C THR A 156 -5.06 31.07 -9.61
N GLU A 157 -5.53 30.35 -10.63
CA GLU A 157 -5.89 30.93 -11.91
C GLU A 157 -7.03 31.95 -11.77
N MET A 158 -8.10 31.61 -11.04
CA MET A 158 -9.20 32.53 -10.76
C MET A 158 -8.72 33.76 -9.97
N ASP A 159 -7.85 33.58 -8.97
CA ASP A 159 -7.27 34.68 -8.20
C ASP A 159 -6.41 35.60 -9.08
N ASN A 160 -5.62 35.04 -10.00
CA ASN A 160 -4.84 35.82 -10.96
C ASN A 160 -5.72 36.63 -11.90
N GLN A 161 -6.86 36.09 -12.34
CA GLN A 161 -7.85 36.83 -13.14
C GLN A 161 -8.53 37.94 -12.34
N LEU A 162 -8.74 37.75 -11.03
CA LEU A 162 -9.39 38.72 -10.15
C LEU A 162 -8.42 39.78 -9.59
N ALA A 163 -7.12 39.49 -9.51
CA ALA A 163 -6.12 40.38 -8.91
C ALA A 163 -6.11 41.79 -9.53
N PRO A 164 -6.18 41.99 -10.86
CA PRO A 164 -6.27 43.32 -11.46
C PRO A 164 -7.55 44.08 -11.08
N LEU A 165 -8.65 43.36 -10.83
CA LEU A 165 -9.96 43.92 -10.51
C LEU A 165 -10.13 44.19 -9.00
N HIS A 166 -9.31 43.57 -8.16
CA HIS A 166 -9.43 43.65 -6.70
C HIS A 166 -9.36 45.09 -6.19
N GLY A 167 -8.39 45.88 -6.67
CA GLY A 167 -8.21 47.28 -6.24
C GLY A 167 -9.41 48.17 -6.58
N ALA A 168 -9.86 48.14 -7.84
CA ALA A 168 -11.00 48.93 -8.28
C ALA A 168 -12.32 48.52 -7.59
N ARG A 169 -12.50 47.22 -7.35
CA ARG A 169 -13.66 46.68 -6.62
C ARG A 169 -13.62 47.08 -5.14
N ALA A 170 -12.49 46.94 -4.46
CA ALA A 170 -12.32 47.35 -3.06
C ALA A 170 -12.51 48.86 -2.87
N PHE A 171 -12.04 49.67 -3.82
CA PHE A 171 -12.26 51.11 -3.81
C PHE A 171 -13.75 51.46 -3.98
N ARG A 172 -14.47 50.78 -4.88
CA ARG A 172 -15.91 50.98 -5.06
C ARG A 172 -16.69 50.64 -3.79
N THR A 173 -16.41 49.49 -3.15
CA THR A 173 -17.09 49.08 -1.92
C THR A 173 -16.78 50.00 -0.74
N PHE A 174 -15.55 50.52 -0.66
CA PHE A 174 -15.17 51.53 0.33
C PHE A 174 -15.99 52.82 0.20
N LEU A 175 -16.15 53.33 -1.03
CA LEU A 175 -16.92 54.55 -1.29
C LEU A 175 -18.40 54.37 -0.91
N GLU A 176 -18.97 53.21 -1.23
CA GLU A 176 -20.35 52.85 -0.89
C GLU A 176 -20.55 52.69 0.61
N ARG A 177 -19.63 52.02 1.30
CA ARG A 177 -19.67 51.85 2.77
C ARG A 177 -19.57 53.18 3.51
N ASN A 178 -18.77 54.11 3.00
CA ASN A 178 -18.52 55.40 3.65
C ASN A 178 -19.42 56.53 3.13
N ASN A 179 -20.42 56.23 2.28
CA ASN A 179 -21.28 57.21 1.61
C ASN A 179 -20.49 58.38 0.99
N ARG A 180 -19.34 58.08 0.36
CA ARG A 180 -18.48 59.08 -0.28
C ARG A 180 -18.91 59.26 -1.74
N ARG A 181 -18.79 60.50 -2.24
CA ARG A 181 -19.06 60.81 -3.64
C ARG A 181 -18.15 59.99 -4.56
N LYS A 182 -18.75 59.29 -5.53
CA LYS A 182 -18.01 58.55 -6.56
C LYS A 182 -17.27 59.54 -7.48
N PRO A 183 -15.98 59.33 -7.77
CA PRO A 183 -15.23 60.20 -8.65
C PRO A 183 -15.69 60.07 -10.11
N GLU A 184 -15.57 61.15 -10.88
CA GLU A 184 -16.15 61.26 -12.24
C GLU A 184 -15.64 60.20 -13.23
N PHE A 185 -14.41 59.71 -13.07
CA PHE A 185 -13.85 58.66 -13.92
C PHE A 185 -14.53 57.28 -13.73
N MET A 186 -15.34 57.10 -12.69
CA MET A 186 -16.13 55.89 -12.45
C MET A 186 -17.55 55.95 -13.02
N ASN A 187 -17.97 57.10 -13.57
CA ASN A 187 -19.31 57.33 -14.13
C ASN A 187 -19.36 57.16 -15.66
N LYS A 188 -18.26 56.73 -16.29
CA LYS A 188 -18.17 56.49 -17.74
C LYS A 188 -18.40 55.03 -18.09
#